data_AF-A0A813P0M4-F1
#
_entry.id   AF-A0A813P0M4-F1
#
_cell.length_a   1.000
_cell.length_b   1.000
_cell.length_c   1.000
_cell.angle_alpha   90.00
_cell.angle_beta   90.00
_cell.angle_gamma   90.00
#
_symmetry.space_group_name_H-M   'P 1'
#
loop_
_entity.id
_entity.type
_entity.pdbx_description
1 polymer ?
#
loop_
_entity_poly.entity_id
_entity_poly.type
_entity_poly.pdbx_seq_one_letter_code
_entity_poly.pdbx_strand_id
1 'polypeptide(L)'
;MDSILKLLTCPVCIDYCKQAVQCSKCSNLFCKSCSDGLRDRKCALCREVTNFESSIFARRLINNIIVECKFCKVSTTIGDLNIHVQKCKQIPIICKICNDKCVSGQYLNHLSSKHLDEVIDKLNQINLIFEKPLPNR
;
A
#
# COMPACT_ATOMS: atom_id res chain seq x y z
N MET A 1 13.04 -12.48 -21.14
CA MET A 1 12.35 -12.65 -19.84
C MET A 1 11.23 -11.63 -19.66
N ASP A 2 11.40 -10.40 -20.14
CA ASP A 2 10.39 -9.31 -20.05
C ASP A 2 9.02 -9.60 -20.67
N SER A 3 8.96 -10.46 -21.69
CA SER A 3 7.71 -10.76 -22.39
C SER A 3 6.68 -11.49 -21.51
N ILE A 4 7.13 -12.27 -20.52
CA ILE A 4 6.22 -13.01 -19.62
C ILE A 4 5.64 -12.08 -18.55
N LEU A 5 6.43 -11.14 -18.02
CA LEU A 5 5.98 -10.18 -17.01
C LEU A 5 4.85 -9.28 -17.55
N LYS A 6 4.87 -8.95 -18.85
CA LYS A 6 3.79 -8.19 -19.50
C LYS A 6 2.44 -8.91 -19.45
N LEU A 7 2.42 -10.24 -19.50
CA LEU A 7 1.18 -11.02 -19.39
C LEU A 7 0.53 -10.92 -18.00
N LEU A 8 1.28 -10.48 -16.99
CA LEU A 8 0.84 -10.31 -15.62
C LEU A 8 0.40 -8.87 -15.31
N THR A 9 0.50 -7.96 -16.29
CA THR A 9 0.07 -6.56 -16.15
C THR A 9 -1.39 -6.37 -16.54
N CYS A 10 -2.07 -5.49 -15.83
CA CYS A 10 -3.45 -5.12 -16.10
C CYS A 10 -3.47 -4.09 -17.24
N PRO A 11 -4.22 -4.34 -18.34
CA PRO A 11 -4.28 -3.41 -19.48
C PRO A 11 -5.01 -2.10 -19.16
N VAL A 12 -5.74 -2.04 -18.04
CA VAL A 12 -6.49 -0.84 -17.62
C VAL A 12 -5.61 0.14 -16.83
N CYS A 13 -4.88 -0.36 -15.82
CA CYS A 13 -4.06 0.50 -14.96
C CYS A 13 -2.56 0.46 -15.29
N ILE A 14 -2.14 -0.40 -16.24
CA ILE A 14 -0.75 -0.50 -16.73
C ILE A 14 0.23 -0.82 -15.58
N ASP A 15 -0.22 -1.65 -14.64
CA ASP A 15 0.54 -2.09 -13.45
C ASP A 15 0.29 -3.61 -13.26
N TYR A 16 1.10 -4.28 -12.44
CA TYR A 16 0.88 -5.69 -12.13
C TYR A 16 -0.53 -5.92 -11.54
N CYS A 17 -1.20 -7.01 -11.95
CA CYS A 17 -2.58 -7.25 -11.56
C CYS A 17 -2.74 -7.42 -10.04
N LYS A 18 -3.48 -6.50 -9.41
CA LYS A 18 -3.87 -6.59 -7.99
C LYS A 18 -5.11 -7.45 -7.84
N GLN A 19 -5.02 -8.49 -7.00
CA GLN A 19 -6.08 -9.51 -6.87
C GLN A 19 -6.50 -10.08 -8.24
N ALA A 20 -5.52 -10.48 -9.05
CA ALA A 20 -5.71 -10.86 -10.45
C ALA A 20 -6.97 -11.70 -10.71
N VAL A 21 -7.75 -11.27 -11.69
CA VAL A 21 -8.88 -11.99 -12.27
C VAL A 21 -8.65 -12.20 -13.76
N GLN A 22 -9.31 -13.20 -14.32
CA GLN A 22 -9.17 -13.63 -15.69
C GLN A 22 -10.50 -13.46 -16.44
N CYS A 23 -10.44 -12.92 -17.65
CA CYS A 23 -11.57 -12.91 -18.57
C CYS A 23 -11.90 -14.34 -19.04
N SER A 24 -13.14 -14.80 -18.84
CA SER A 24 -13.57 -16.15 -19.27
C SER A 24 -13.60 -16.35 -20.80
N LYS A 25 -13.50 -15.26 -21.60
CA LYS A 25 -13.50 -15.33 -23.08
C LYS A 25 -12.12 -15.35 -23.72
N CYS A 26 -11.21 -14.50 -23.26
CA CYS A 26 -9.88 -14.33 -23.88
C CYS A 26 -8.71 -14.60 -22.92
N SER A 27 -8.99 -15.05 -21.70
CA SER A 27 -7.99 -15.45 -20.71
C SER A 27 -7.00 -14.37 -20.26
N ASN A 28 -7.19 -13.11 -20.68
CA ASN A 28 -6.38 -11.98 -20.24
C ASN A 28 -6.65 -11.61 -18.79
N LEU A 29 -5.61 -11.11 -18.12
CA LEU A 29 -5.63 -10.75 -16.70
C LEU A 29 -5.99 -9.28 -16.47
N PHE A 30 -6.70 -9.04 -15.38
CA PHE A 30 -7.10 -7.71 -14.91
C PHE A 30 -6.95 -7.64 -13.39
N CYS A 31 -6.80 -6.43 -12.84
CA CYS A 31 -7.06 -6.20 -11.43
C CYS A 31 -8.55 -6.41 -11.13
N LYS A 32 -8.90 -6.95 -9.97
CA LYS A 32 -10.30 -7.11 -9.56
C LYS A 32 -11.07 -5.78 -9.61
N SER A 33 -10.49 -4.73 -9.04
CA SER A 33 -11.09 -3.38 -9.07
C SER A 33 -11.21 -2.81 -10.48
N CYS A 34 -10.24 -3.08 -11.37
CA CYS A 34 -10.30 -2.62 -12.75
C CYS A 34 -11.38 -3.36 -13.56
N SER A 35 -11.52 -4.68 -13.39
CA SER A 35 -12.58 -5.43 -14.08
C SER A 35 -13.97 -5.06 -13.60
N ASP A 36 -14.12 -4.77 -12.30
CA ASP A 36 -15.41 -4.38 -11.71
C ASP A 36 -15.87 -2.99 -12.18
N GLY A 37 -14.92 -2.12 -12.58
CA GLY A 37 -15.19 -0.82 -13.19
C GLY A 37 -15.51 -0.86 -14.69
N LEU A 38 -15.44 -2.02 -15.34
CA LEU A 38 -15.75 -2.13 -16.77
C LEU A 38 -17.26 -2.09 -17.01
N ARG A 39 -17.68 -1.13 -17.84
CA ARG A 39 -19.08 -0.97 -18.25
C ARG A 39 -19.62 -2.27 -18.88
N ASP A 40 -20.83 -2.65 -18.48
CA ASP A 40 -21.57 -3.81 -19.00
C ASP A 40 -20.78 -5.15 -18.91
N ARG A 41 -19.80 -5.22 -17.99
CA ARG A 41 -18.85 -6.34 -17.89
C ARG A 41 -18.16 -6.69 -19.22
N LYS A 42 -17.96 -5.68 -20.05
CA LYS A 42 -17.33 -5.83 -21.37
C LYS A 42 -15.81 -5.82 -21.23
N CYS A 43 -15.14 -6.86 -21.72
CA CYS A 43 -13.69 -6.96 -21.65
C CYS A 43 -13.02 -5.81 -22.43
N ALA A 44 -12.07 -5.10 -21.82
CA ALA A 44 -11.36 -3.98 -22.47
C ALA A 44 -10.49 -4.42 -23.68
N LEU A 45 -10.14 -5.71 -23.76
CA LEU A 45 -9.29 -6.25 -24.82
C LEU A 45 -10.10 -6.91 -25.95
N CYS A 46 -10.88 -7.94 -25.63
CA CYS A 46 -11.65 -8.67 -26.65
C CYS A 46 -13.04 -8.08 -26.91
N ARG A 47 -13.50 -7.11 -26.11
CA ARG A 47 -14.80 -6.43 -26.23
C ARG A 47 -16.01 -7.36 -26.11
N GLU A 48 -15.84 -8.60 -25.66
CA GLU A 48 -16.94 -9.51 -25.35
C GLU A 48 -17.52 -9.22 -23.97
N VAL A 49 -18.83 -9.43 -23.81
CA VAL A 49 -19.48 -9.49 -22.49
C VAL A 49 -19.03 -10.78 -21.81
N THR A 50 -18.46 -10.67 -20.61
CA THR A 50 -17.81 -11.80 -19.95
C THR A 50 -17.98 -11.74 -18.44
N ASN A 51 -17.75 -12.87 -17.79
CA ASN A 51 -17.42 -12.90 -16.37
C ASN A 51 -15.90 -12.77 -16.19
N PHE A 52 -15.52 -12.31 -15.00
CA PHE A 52 -14.13 -12.22 -14.57
C PHE A 52 -13.95 -13.09 -13.33
N GLU A 53 -13.14 -14.13 -13.45
CA GLU A 53 -12.96 -15.15 -12.43
C GLU A 53 -11.61 -15.00 -11.73
N SER A 54 -11.55 -15.31 -10.44
CA SER A 54 -10.30 -15.19 -9.69
C SER A 54 -9.26 -16.19 -10.19
N SER A 55 -8.08 -15.71 -10.59
CA SER A 55 -6.96 -16.59 -10.96
C SER A 55 -6.00 -16.74 -9.80
N ILE A 56 -6.14 -17.82 -9.03
CA ILE A 56 -5.28 -18.12 -7.88
C ILE A 56 -3.82 -18.29 -8.33
N PHE A 57 -3.61 -18.97 -9.45
CA PHE A 57 -2.28 -19.17 -10.02
C PHE A 57 -1.61 -17.86 -10.40
N ALA A 58 -2.29 -16.97 -11.13
CA ALA A 58 -1.74 -15.66 -11.49
C ALA A 58 -1.41 -14.83 -10.25
N ARG A 59 -2.28 -14.83 -9.23
CA ARG A 59 -2.01 -14.13 -7.96
C ARG A 59 -0.75 -14.64 -7.28
N ARG A 60 -0.55 -15.96 -7.24
CA ARG A 60 0.68 -16.56 -6.67
C ARG A 60 1.92 -16.15 -7.45
N LEU A 61 1.87 -16.19 -8.79
CA LEU A 61 3.00 -15.76 -9.62
C LEU A 61 3.34 -14.28 -9.40
N ILE A 62 2.33 -13.41 -9.46
CA ILE A 62 2.51 -11.97 -9.29
C ILE A 62 3.11 -11.65 -7.92
N ASN A 63 2.61 -12.29 -6.85
CA ASN A 63 3.09 -12.04 -5.51
C ASN A 63 4.58 -12.38 -5.31
N ASN A 64 5.17 -13.26 -6.13
CA ASN A 64 6.58 -13.64 -6.06
C ASN A 64 7.49 -12.79 -6.96
N ILE A 65 6.96 -11.85 -7.74
CA ILE A 65 7.78 -10.94 -8.55
C ILE A 65 8.58 -10.05 -7.62
N ILE A 66 9.90 -9.98 -7.86
CA ILE A 66 10.81 -9.10 -7.13
C ILE A 66 10.67 -7.67 -7.70
N VAL A 67 10.48 -6.72 -6.79
CA VAL A 67 10.35 -5.29 -7.08
C VAL A 67 11.16 -4.49 -6.06
N GLU A 68 11.60 -3.30 -6.46
CA GLU A 68 12.29 -2.38 -5.56
C GLU A 68 11.30 -1.44 -4.87
N CYS A 69 11.50 -1.22 -3.57
CA CYS A 69 10.78 -0.17 -2.87
C CYS A 69 11.13 1.21 -3.46
N LYS A 70 10.12 1.98 -3.85
CA LYS A 70 10.29 3.34 -4.40
C LYS A 70 11.02 4.32 -3.48
N PHE A 71 11.05 4.07 -2.17
CA PHE A 71 11.62 4.97 -1.17
C PHE A 71 13.03 4.59 -0.73
N CYS A 72 13.27 3.31 -0.44
CA CYS A 72 14.56 2.84 0.10
C CYS A 72 15.35 1.94 -0.85
N LYS A 73 14.81 1.61 -2.04
CA LYS A 73 15.44 0.77 -3.07
C LYS A 73 15.72 -0.68 -2.67
N VAL A 74 15.33 -1.11 -1.46
CA VAL A 74 15.40 -2.52 -1.05
C VAL A 74 14.49 -3.35 -1.93
N SER A 75 15.03 -4.46 -2.44
CA SER A 75 14.28 -5.47 -3.20
C SER A 75 13.37 -6.27 -2.26
N THR A 76 12.13 -6.47 -2.67
CA THR A 76 11.13 -7.27 -1.96
C THR A 76 10.17 -7.90 -2.96
N THR A 77 9.23 -8.73 -2.51
CA THR A 77 8.22 -9.31 -3.38
C THR A 77 7.02 -8.36 -3.51
N ILE A 78 6.24 -8.45 -4.59
CA ILE A 78 4.97 -7.69 -4.70
C ILE A 78 4.03 -8.02 -3.53
N GLY A 79 3.99 -9.28 -3.10
CA GLY A 79 3.16 -9.71 -1.97
C GLY A 79 3.53 -8.99 -0.66
N ASP A 80 4.81 -8.75 -0.44
CA ASP A 80 5.32 -8.13 0.78
C ASP A 80 5.50 -6.60 0.68
N LEU A 81 5.38 -6.03 -0.53
CA LEU A 81 5.66 -4.61 -0.78
C LEU A 81 4.83 -3.67 0.10
N ASN A 82 3.53 -3.96 0.33
CA ASN A 82 2.69 -3.13 1.18
C ASN A 82 3.17 -3.14 2.64
N ILE A 83 3.48 -4.34 3.17
CA ILE A 83 3.99 -4.52 4.52
C ILE A 83 5.33 -3.81 4.68
N HIS A 84 6.20 -3.93 3.68
CA HIS A 84 7.47 -3.21 3.63
C HIS A 84 7.26 -1.70 3.67
N VAL A 85 6.39 -1.15 2.79
CA VAL A 85 6.10 0.28 2.73
C VAL A 85 5.62 0.78 4.09
N GLN A 86 4.67 0.13 4.75
CA GLN A 86 4.19 0.56 6.08
C GLN A 86 5.30 0.70 7.15
N LYS A 87 6.40 -0.05 7.00
CA LYS A 87 7.55 -0.03 7.93
C LYS A 87 8.79 0.64 7.34
N CYS A 88 8.69 1.24 6.16
CA CYS A 88 9.83 1.76 5.43
C CYS A 88 10.32 3.07 6.07
N LYS A 89 11.55 3.03 6.58
CA LYS A 89 12.20 4.17 7.27
C LYS A 89 12.44 5.37 6.36
N GLN A 90 12.44 5.19 5.04
CA GLN A 90 12.68 6.26 4.06
C GLN A 90 11.40 6.88 3.51
N ILE A 91 10.22 6.54 4.06
CA ILE A 91 8.98 7.17 3.65
C ILE A 91 8.98 8.64 4.04
N PRO A 92 8.74 9.55 3.08
CA PRO A 92 8.51 10.96 3.38
C PRO A 92 7.23 11.12 4.20
N ILE A 93 7.33 11.84 5.30
CA ILE A 93 6.23 12.23 6.16
C ILE A 93 6.30 13.74 6.41
N ILE A 94 5.16 14.32 6.76
CA ILE A 94 5.05 15.74 7.11
C ILE A 94 4.90 15.82 8.62
N CYS A 95 5.75 16.63 9.27
CA CYS A 95 5.63 16.89 10.69
C CYS A 95 4.33 17.65 10.99
N LYS A 96 3.56 17.18 11.96
CA LYS A 96 2.27 17.80 12.32
C LYS A 96 2.40 19.08 13.15
N ILE A 97 3.62 19.43 13.59
CA ILE A 97 3.87 20.61 14.43
C ILE A 97 4.39 21.77 13.57
N CYS A 98 5.46 21.54 12.80
CA CYS A 98 6.08 22.57 11.95
C CYS A 98 5.79 22.46 10.46
N ASN A 99 5.11 21.40 10.01
CA ASN A 99 4.86 21.12 8.59
C ASN A 99 6.13 20.84 7.75
N ASP A 100 7.29 20.66 8.38
CA ASP A 100 8.52 20.25 7.69
C ASP A 100 8.40 18.83 7.12
N LYS A 101 9.03 18.61 5.96
CA LYS A 101 9.21 17.28 5.38
C LYS A 101 10.35 16.55 6.08
N CYS A 102 10.11 15.34 6.54
CA CYS A 102 11.13 14.45 7.10
C CYS A 102 10.87 13.00 6.66
N VAL A 103 11.76 12.08 7.02
CA VAL A 103 11.57 10.65 6.75
C VAL A 103 11.11 9.92 8.01
N SER A 104 10.28 8.88 7.82
CA SER A 104 9.67 8.12 8.92
C SER A 104 10.70 7.63 9.96
N GLY A 105 11.85 7.13 9.52
CA GLY A 105 12.92 6.65 10.40
C GLY A 105 13.62 7.72 11.23
N GLN A 106 13.47 9.00 10.87
CA GLN A 106 14.06 10.14 11.58
C GLN A 106 13.01 10.96 12.34
N TYR A 107 11.73 10.56 12.31
CA TYR A 107 10.66 11.36 12.87
C TYR A 107 10.82 11.63 14.36
N LEU A 108 11.16 10.58 15.14
CA LEU A 108 11.38 10.72 16.58
C LEU A 108 12.56 11.65 16.86
N ASN A 109 13.65 11.54 16.10
CA ASN A 109 14.80 12.43 16.24
C ASN A 109 14.42 13.88 15.92
N HIS A 110 13.61 14.10 14.87
CA HIS A 110 13.08 15.42 14.52
C HIS A 110 12.23 16.00 15.66
N LEU A 111 11.30 15.22 16.23
CA LEU A 111 10.48 15.67 17.36
C LEU A 111 11.36 16.00 18.58
N SER A 112 12.30 15.13 18.93
CA SER A 112 13.18 15.33 20.09
C SER A 112 14.11 16.54 19.97
N SER A 113 14.48 16.94 18.75
CA SER A 113 15.43 18.03 18.53
C SER A 113 14.76 19.38 18.25
N LYS A 114 13.55 19.40 17.68
CA LYS A 114 12.85 20.63 17.30
C LYS A 114 11.56 20.91 18.09
N HIS A 115 10.94 19.88 18.67
CA HIS A 115 9.59 19.97 19.25
C HIS A 115 9.47 19.30 20.62
N LEU A 116 10.56 19.26 21.39
CA LEU A 116 10.59 18.53 22.65
C LEU A 116 9.58 19.12 23.65
N ASP A 117 9.54 20.44 23.75
CA ASP A 117 8.66 21.16 24.68
C ASP A 117 7.18 20.95 24.33
N GLU A 118 6.81 21.08 23.05
CA GLU A 118 5.42 20.87 22.61
C GLU A 118 4.96 19.41 22.78
N VAL A 119 5.88 18.45 22.73
CA VAL A 119 5.59 17.04 23.00
C VAL A 119 5.36 16.82 24.50
N ILE A 120 6.22 17.40 25.36
CA ILE A 120 6.07 17.31 26.82
C ILE A 120 4.75 17.93 27.27
N ASP A 121 4.40 19.10 26.75
CA ASP A 121 3.16 19.79 27.09
C ASP A 121 1.91 18.95 26.78
N LYS A 122 1.90 18.30 25.61
CA LYS A 122 0.81 17.39 25.22
C LYS A 122 0.73 16.14 26.10
N LEU A 123 1.86 15.57 26.49
CA LEU A 123 1.90 14.41 27.38
C LEU A 123 1.37 14.76 28.78
N ASN A 124 1.73 15.94 29.30
CA ASN A 124 1.23 16.44 30.58
C ASN A 124 -0.29 16.65 30.54
N GLN A 125 -0.84 17.20 29.45
CA GLN A 125 -2.29 17.34 29.27
C GLN A 125 -3.04 16.01 29.27
N ILE A 126 -2.43 14.94 28.76
CA ILE A 126 -3.02 13.58 28.77
C ILE A 126 -2.97 12.97 30.17
N ASN A 127 -1.85 13.12 30.89
CA ASN A 127 -1.67 12.53 32.23
C ASN A 127 -2.60 13.15 33.29
N LEU A 128 -2.97 14.42 33.15
CA LEU A 128 -3.95 15.08 34.03
C LEU A 128 -5.37 14.47 33.94
N ILE A 129 -5.66 13.63 32.95
CA ILE A 129 -6.96 12.95 32.79
C ILE A 129 -7.02 11.64 33.60
N PHE A 130 -5.87 11.05 33.94
CA PHE A 130 -5.79 9.75 34.61
C PHE A 130 -5.65 9.82 36.14
N GLU A 131 -5.49 11.01 36.73
CA GLU A 131 -5.50 11.22 38.19
C GLU A 131 -6.93 11.30 38.77
N LYS A 132 -7.85 10.40 38.37
CA LYS A 132 -9.07 10.22 39.17
C LYS A 132 -8.71 9.34 40.39
N PRO A 133 -8.84 9.84 41.62
CA PRO A 133 -8.55 9.04 42.80
C PRO A 133 -9.45 7.80 42.83
N LEU A 134 -8.85 6.65 43.14
CA LEU A 134 -9.58 5.40 43.37
C LEU A 134 -10.61 5.65 44.49
N PRO A 135 -11.88 5.21 44.34
CA PRO A 135 -12.85 5.32 45.41
C PRO A 135 -12.35 4.51 46.61
N ASN A 136 -12.13 5.19 47.73
CA ASN A 136 -11.82 4.56 49.00
C ASN A 136 -12.93 3.56 49.34
N ARG A 137 -12.54 2.30 49.55
CA ARG A 137 -13.41 1.24 50.07
C ARG A 137 -13.53 1.34 51.58
#